data_AF-A0A498I6V1-F1
#
_entry.id   AF-A0A498I6V1-F1
#
_cell.length_a   1.000
_cell.length_b   1.000
_cell.length_c   1.000
_cell.angle_alpha   90.00
_cell.angle_beta   90.00
_cell.angle_gamma   90.00
#
_symmetry.space_group_name_H-M   'P 1'
#
loop_
_entity.id
_entity.type
_entity.pdbx_description
1 polymer ?
#
loop_
_entity_poly.entity_id
_entity_poly.type
_entity_poly.pdbx_seq_one_letter_code
_entity_poly.pdbx_strand_id
1 'polypeptide(L)' 'MWSTLCTLDNSGEPSHYKQAVLSEDWRNAMKEEFEALQKQGTWELLPPPINRNVIGSKWVYKIKKDQDGKVSRHKARLVA' A
#
# COMPACT_ATOMS: atom_id res chain seq x y z
N MET A 1 14.25 -28.39 -6.71
CA MET A 1 13.12 -28.58 -5.75
C MET A 1 13.56 -27.89 -4.47
N TRP A 2 12.95 -26.85 -3.90
CA TRP A 2 11.71 -26.11 -4.10
C TRP A 2 11.96 -24.65 -3.66
N SER A 3 11.60 -23.68 -4.52
CA SER A 3 10.55 -22.67 -4.27
C SER A 3 10.99 -21.34 -3.67
N THR A 4 10.91 -20.34 -4.54
CA THR A 4 10.80 -18.90 -4.34
C THR A 4 9.86 -18.56 -3.17
N LEU A 5 10.39 -18.38 -1.96
CA LEU A 5 9.65 -17.69 -0.92
C LEU A 5 9.93 -16.19 -1.08
N CYS A 6 8.94 -15.53 -1.65
CA CYS A 6 8.59 -14.13 -1.46
C CYS A 6 9.35 -13.49 -0.29
N THR A 7 10.18 -12.49 -0.60
CA THR A 7 10.81 -11.59 0.36
C THR A 7 9.74 -10.94 1.24
N LEU A 8 9.45 -11.56 2.37
CA LEU A 8 9.03 -10.82 3.54
C LEU A 8 10.29 -10.12 4.03
N ASP A 9 10.27 -8.80 4.02
CA ASP A 9 11.12 -8.05 4.93
C ASP A 9 10.95 -8.67 6.34
N ASN A 10 12.06 -8.91 7.04
CA ASN A 10 12.10 -9.42 8.42
C ASN A 10 11.26 -8.59 9.43
N SER A 11 10.69 -7.46 8.99
CA SER A 11 9.78 -6.57 9.73
C SER A 11 8.29 -6.96 9.65
N GLY A 12 7.88 -7.86 8.75
CA GLY A 12 6.47 -8.18 8.48
C GLY A 12 5.75 -7.17 7.57
N GLU A 13 6.47 -6.19 7.03
CA GLU A 13 5.94 -5.23 6.06
C GLU A 13 5.93 -5.82 4.63
N PRO A 14 4.83 -5.72 3.87
CA PRO A 14 4.77 -6.19 2.50
C PRO A 14 5.58 -5.26 1.61
N SER A 15 6.35 -5.85 0.69
CA SER A 15 7.20 -5.10 -0.24
C SER A 15 6.45 -4.64 -1.49
N HIS A 16 5.35 -5.32 -1.83
CA HIS A 16 4.57 -5.08 -3.04
C HIS A 16 3.07 -5.28 -2.79
N TYR A 17 2.24 -4.61 -3.58
CA TYR A 17 0.77 -4.69 -3.51
C TYR A 17 0.24 -6.13 -3.47
N LYS A 18 0.81 -7.02 -4.29
CA LYS A 18 0.39 -8.43 -4.36
C LYS A 18 0.54 -9.18 -3.03
N GLN A 19 1.48 -8.78 -2.18
CA GLN A 19 1.64 -9.34 -0.83
C GLN A 19 0.66 -8.68 0.14
N ALA A 20 0.55 -7.35 0.09
CA ALA A 20 -0.31 -6.57 0.98
C ALA A 20 -1.79 -6.95 0.82
N VAL A 21 -2.26 -7.15 -0.41
CA VAL A 21 -3.67 -7.46 -0.70
C VAL A 21 -4.12 -8.82 -0.13
N LEU A 22 -3.19 -9.71 0.21
CA LEU A 22 -3.54 -11.00 0.82
C LEU A 22 -3.91 -10.88 2.30
N SER A 23 -3.55 -9.78 2.96
CA SER A 23 -3.86 -9.51 4.35
C SER A 23 -5.01 -8.52 4.45
N GLU A 24 -5.98 -8.84 5.33
CA GLU A 24 -7.12 -7.98 5.58
C GLU A 24 -6.71 -6.64 6.23
N ASP A 25 -5.75 -6.66 7.14
CA ASP A 25 -5.25 -5.44 7.80
C ASP A 25 -4.69 -4.43 6.80
N TRP A 26 -3.87 -4.93 5.86
CA TRP A 26 -3.28 -4.09 4.82
C TRP A 26 -4.33 -3.62 3.79
N ARG A 27 -5.32 -4.45 3.46
CA ARG A 27 -6.46 -4.05 2.63
C ARG A 27 -7.26 -2.92 3.27
N ASN A 28 -7.53 -3.02 4.57
CA ASN A 28 -8.25 -1.99 5.31
C ASN A 28 -7.46 -0.68 5.34
N ALA A 29 -6.14 -0.74 5.61
CA ALA A 29 -5.28 0.44 5.58
C ALA A 29 -5.21 1.10 4.20
N MET A 30 -5.16 0.32 3.11
CA MET A 30 -5.19 0.85 1.74
C MET A 30 -6.53 1.50 1.42
N LYS A 31 -7.64 0.89 1.85
CA LYS A 31 -8.99 1.42 1.64
C LYS A 31 -9.18 2.74 2.38
N GLU A 32 -8.78 2.83 3.64
CA GLU A 32 -8.86 4.08 4.42
C GLU A 32 -8.11 5.23 3.75
N GLU A 33 -6.87 4.99 3.29
CA GLU A 33 -6.08 6.01 2.59
C GLU A 33 -6.75 6.43 1.28
N PHE A 34 -7.24 5.45 0.50
CA PHE A 34 -7.93 5.72 -0.76
C PHE A 34 -9.20 6.55 -0.57
N GLU A 35 -10.03 6.22 0.42
CA GLU A 35 -11.21 7.00 0.79
C GLU A 35 -10.85 8.40 1.28
N ALA A 36 -9.75 8.55 2.03
CA ALA A 36 -9.26 9.85 2.47
C ALA A 36 -8.84 10.72 1.27
N LEU A 37 -8.16 10.15 0.28
CA LEU A 37 -7.78 10.84 -0.96
C LEU A 37 -9.00 11.28 -1.76
N GLN A 38 -10.02 10.42 -1.87
CA GLN A 38 -11.28 10.78 -2.53
C GLN A 38 -11.99 11.94 -1.81
N LYS A 39 -12.05 11.90 -0.47
CA LYS A 39 -12.67 12.96 0.34
C LYS A 39 -11.96 14.30 0.21
N GLN A 40 -10.66 14.29 -0.03
CA GLN A 40 -9.89 15.53 -0.24
C GLN A 40 -10.25 16.21 -1.56
N GLY A 41 -10.85 15.50 -2.53
CA GLY A 41 -11.27 16.07 -3.81
C GLY A 41 -10.13 16.61 -4.66
N THR A 42 -8.89 16.23 -4.36
CA THR A 42 -7.68 16.69 -5.05
C THR A 42 -7.35 15.85 -6.29
N TRP A 43 -8.10 14.78 -6.55
CA TRP A 43 -7.87 13.81 -7.63
C TRP A 43 -9.14 13.57 -8.42
N GLU A 44 -9.03 13.63 -9.74
CA GLU A 44 -10.08 13.20 -10.68
C GLU A 44 -9.55 12.04 -11.52
N LEU A 45 -10.37 10.99 -11.68
CA LEU A 45 -10.02 9.86 -12.53
C LEU A 45 -10.25 10.24 -14.00
N LEU A 46 -9.17 10.51 -14.72
CA LEU A 46 -9.20 10.84 -16.14
C LEU A 46 -8.63 9.71 -17.00
N PRO A 47 -9.15 9.50 -18.22
CA PRO A 47 -8.56 8.56 -19.14
C PRO A 47 -7.11 8.98 -19.49
N PRO A 48 -6.21 8.01 -19.72
CA PRO A 48 -4.84 8.31 -20.03
C PRO A 48 -4.73 9.09 -21.36
N PRO A 49 -3.94 10.17 -21.44
CA PRO A 49 -3.75 10.91 -22.67
C PRO A 49 -3.02 10.06 -23.73
N ILE A 50 -3.48 10.16 -24.98
CA ILE A 50 -2.86 9.47 -26.12
C ILE A 50 -1.42 9.97 -26.29
N ASN A 51 -0.48 9.04 -26.45
CA ASN A 51 0.96 9.30 -26.68
C ASN A 51 1.69 10.04 -25.54
N ARG A 52 1.25 9.90 -24.28
CA ARG A 52 1.95 10.44 -23.11
C ARG A 52 2.32 9.36 -22.11
N ASN A 53 3.46 9.55 -21.44
CA ASN A 53 3.90 8.66 -20.38
C ASN A 53 3.06 8.92 -19.12
N VAL A 54 2.32 7.91 -18.68
CA VAL A 54 1.53 7.97 -17.45
C VAL A 54 2.46 7.59 -16.29
N ILE A 55 2.57 8.45 -15.28
CA ILE A 55 3.33 8.14 -14.07
C ILE A 55 2.55 7.07 -13.30
N GLY A 56 3.21 5.95 -13.03
CA GLY A 56 2.63 4.88 -12.23
C GLY A 56 2.58 5.26 -10.75
N SER A 57 1.54 4.79 -10.04
CA SER A 57 1.46 4.96 -8.60
C SER A 57 2.01 3.73 -7.87
N LYS A 58 2.54 3.93 -6.66
CA LYS A 58 3.07 2.87 -5.80
C LYS A 58 2.47 2.98 -4.39
N TRP A 59 2.27 1.83 -3.76
CA TRP A 59 1.92 1.77 -2.34
C TRP A 59 3.18 1.64 -1.48
N VAL A 60 3.21 2.40 -0.39
CA VAL A 60 4.22 2.32 0.68
C VAL A 60 3.54 1.82 1.95
N TYR A 61 4.13 0.79 2.55
CA TYR A 61 3.57 0.10 3.72
C TYR A 61 4.46 0.33 4.93
N LYS A 62 3.84 0.56 6.09
CA LYS A 62 4.53 0.72 7.36
C LYS A 62 3.71 0.18 8.52
N ILE A 63 4.33 -0.63 9.37
CA ILE A 63 3.76 -1.05 10.65
C ILE A 63 4.13 0.00 11.70
N LYS A 64 3.13 0.53 12.38
CA LYS A 64 3.29 1.35 13.60
C LYS A 64 3.27 0.42 14.79
N LYS A 65 4.35 0.45 15.58
CA LYS A 65 4.46 -0.27 16.84
C LYS A 65 4.23 0.68 18.02
N ASP A 66 3.66 0.18 19.10
CA ASP A 66 3.55 0.90 20.37
C ASP A 66 4.88 0.88 21.16
N GLN A 67 4.88 1.46 22.36
CA GLN A 67 6.06 1.50 23.24
C GLN A 67 6.48 0.09 23.71
N ASP A 68 5.51 -0.83 23.78
CA ASP A 68 5.71 -2.25 24.12
C ASP A 68 6.20 -3.08 22.92
N GLY A 69 6.34 -2.48 21.74
CA GLY A 69 6.80 -3.13 20.51
C GLY A 69 5.73 -3.97 19.79
N LYS A 70 4.48 -3.96 20.25
CA LYS A 70 3.35 -4.62 19.60
C LYS A 70 2.82 -3.79 18.44
N VAL A 71 2.18 -4.46 17.49
CA VAL A 71 1.58 -3.81 16.32
C VAL A 71 0.37 -2.99 16.78
N SER A 72 0.50 -1.67 16.68
CA SER A 72 -0.57 -0.72 16.99
C SER A 72 -1.42 -0.41 15.75
N ARG A 73 -0.81 -0.24 14.58
CA ARG A 73 -1.55 0.05 13.34
C ARG A 73 -0.78 -0.31 12.08
N HIS A 74 -1.51 -0.79 11.07
CA HIS A 74 -1.02 -0.91 9.69
C HIS A 74 -1.26 0.41 8.94
N LYS A 75 -0.22 0.97 8.33
CA LYS A 75 -0.30 2.23 7.57
C LYS A 75 0.08 1.96 6.11
N ALA A 76 -0.83 2.26 5.20
CA ALA A 76 -0.56 2.29 3.77
C ALA A 76 -0.59 3.74 3.27
N ARG A 77 0.25 4.06 2.27
CA ARG A 77 0.24 5.36 1.59
C ARG A 77 0.36 5.17 0.09
N LEU A 78 -0.46 5.89 -0.67
CA LEU A 78 -0.36 5.93 -2.12
C LEU A 78 0.56 7.09 -2.51
N VAL A 79 1.60 6.80 -3.29
CA VAL A 79 2.56 7.79 -3.81
C VAL A 79 2.65 7.69 -5.33
N ALA A 80 2.98 8.79 -5.98
CA ALA A 80 3.22 8.91 -7.42
C ALA A 80 4.68 9.29 -7.69
#